data_AF-A0A9X1RGJ0-F1
#
_entry.id   AF-A0A9X1RGJ0-F1
#
_cell.length_a   1.000
_cell.length_b   1.000
_cell.length_c   1.000
_cell.angle_alpha   90.00
_cell.angle_beta   90.00
_cell.angle_gamma   90.00
#
_symmetry.space_group_name_H-M   'P 1'
#
loop_
_entity.id
_entity.type
_entity.pdbx_description
1 polymer ?
#
loop_
_entity_poly.entity_id
_entity_poly.type
_entity_poly.pdbx_seq_one_letter_code
_entity_poly.pdbx_strand_id
1 'polypeptide(L)'
;MKGSRSLIWAALGLALGVPIALAATSEQLAWRGPVYILAGFAGIIALGLVLVQPLLIGGYLPGPSAYRARCAHYWIGGGLALAVVIHVAGLWFTSPPDMIDALTFSSPTPFSPFGVIAMWAIFAVALLAGLRRRLGLRLRTWRIVHIPLAIVIVMCGVVHCLLIEGTMETISKAALCALVVAATVKVMVDLWRKRALRGESA
;
A
#
# COMPACT_ATOMS: atom_id res chain seq x y z
N MET A 1 -31.63 -1.29 -1.35
CA MET A 1 -30.17 -1.59 -1.33
C MET A 1 -29.29 -0.47 -0.73
N LYS A 2 -29.69 0.18 0.39
CA LYS A 2 -28.80 1.09 1.13
C LYS A 2 -27.87 0.33 2.10
N GLY A 3 -28.36 -0.77 2.69
CA GLY A 3 -27.62 -1.57 3.68
C GLY A 3 -26.29 -2.16 3.18
N SER A 4 -26.24 -2.69 1.95
CA SER A 4 -25.00 -3.30 1.42
C SER A 4 -23.87 -2.28 1.21
N ARG A 5 -24.20 -1.03 0.90
CA ARG A 5 -23.20 0.04 0.73
C ARG A 5 -22.55 0.41 2.05
N SER A 6 -23.38 0.61 3.07
CA SER A 6 -22.92 0.91 4.43
C SER A 6 -22.06 -0.20 5.01
N LEU A 7 -22.41 -1.46 4.75
CA LEU A 7 -21.62 -2.62 5.20
C LEU A 7 -20.22 -2.67 4.56
N ILE A 8 -20.08 -2.38 3.27
CA ILE A 8 -18.76 -2.38 2.60
C ILE A 8 -17.87 -1.26 3.16
N TRP A 9 -18.43 -0.06 3.35
CA TRP A 9 -17.67 1.05 3.94
C TRP A 9 -17.32 0.80 5.42
N ALA A 10 -18.23 0.18 6.19
CA ALA A 10 -17.95 -0.23 7.56
C ALA A 10 -16.85 -1.31 7.61
N ALA A 11 -16.91 -2.32 6.73
CA ALA A 11 -15.89 -3.36 6.63
C ALA A 11 -14.51 -2.79 6.26
N LEU A 12 -14.46 -1.85 5.30
CA LEU A 12 -13.22 -1.14 4.97
C LEU A 12 -12.72 -0.30 6.15
N GLY A 13 -13.62 0.44 6.81
CA GLY A 13 -13.29 1.22 8.00
C GLY A 13 -12.71 0.37 9.12
N LEU A 14 -13.28 -0.81 9.37
CA LEU A 14 -12.77 -1.78 10.34
C LEU A 14 -11.42 -2.36 9.92
N ALA A 15 -11.26 -2.76 8.65
CA ALA A 15 -10.01 -3.30 8.13
C ALA A 15 -8.84 -2.32 8.27
N LEU A 16 -9.11 -1.02 8.17
CA LEU A 16 -8.10 0.04 8.34
C LEU A 16 -7.93 0.46 9.80
N GLY A 17 -9.03 0.58 10.55
CA GLY A 17 -9.04 1.13 11.90
C GLY A 17 -8.60 0.15 12.98
N VAL A 18 -8.95 -1.13 12.86
CA VAL A 18 -8.63 -2.14 13.88
C VAL A 18 -7.11 -2.33 14.05
N PRO A 19 -6.30 -2.50 13.00
CA PRO A 19 -4.84 -2.63 13.17
C PRO A 19 -4.20 -1.39 13.81
N ILE A 20 -4.70 -0.19 13.49
CA ILE A 20 -4.24 1.08 14.08
C ILE A 20 -4.60 1.13 15.57
N ALA A 21 -5.84 0.81 15.93
CA ALA A 21 -6.31 0.83 17.31
C ALA A 21 -5.54 -0.18 18.17
N LEU A 22 -5.34 -1.41 17.67
CA LEU A 22 -4.57 -2.44 18.38
C LEU A 22 -3.09 -2.05 18.52
N ALA A 23 -2.50 -1.46 17.48
CA ALA A 23 -1.13 -0.95 17.56
C ALA A 23 -0.99 0.18 18.60
N ALA A 24 -2.01 1.03 18.76
CA ALA A 24 -2.00 2.13 19.73
C ALA A 24 -2.05 1.66 21.19
N THR A 25 -2.55 0.45 21.43
CA THR A 25 -2.57 -0.18 22.76
C THR A 25 -1.41 -1.14 22.99
N SER A 26 -0.47 -1.25 22.05
CA SER A 26 0.65 -2.19 22.13
C SER A 26 1.67 -1.79 23.20
N GLU A 27 2.05 -2.73 24.05
CA GLU A 27 3.11 -2.53 25.06
C GLU A 27 4.46 -2.16 24.44
N GLN A 28 4.68 -2.50 23.17
CA GLN A 28 5.88 -2.13 22.42
C GLN A 28 6.04 -0.61 22.23
N LEU A 29 5.01 0.18 22.54
CA LEU A 29 5.05 1.64 22.55
C LEU A 29 5.57 2.25 23.86
N ALA A 30 5.58 1.51 24.97
CA ALA A 30 5.74 2.07 26.34
C ALA A 30 7.02 2.90 26.55
N TRP A 31 8.06 2.68 25.74
CA TRP A 31 9.37 3.34 25.86
C TRP A 31 9.81 4.02 24.55
N ARG A 32 8.88 4.22 23.61
CA ARG A 32 9.19 4.77 22.29
C ARG A 32 8.93 6.28 22.26
N GLY A 33 9.88 7.02 21.70
CA GLY A 33 9.73 8.45 21.47
C GLY A 33 8.69 8.76 20.38
N PRO A 34 8.12 9.97 20.36
CA PRO A 34 7.02 10.33 19.46
C PRO A 34 7.36 10.17 17.97
N VAL A 35 8.60 10.45 17.56
CA VAL A 35 9.05 10.29 16.17
C VAL A 35 9.01 8.83 15.74
N TYR A 36 9.47 7.91 16.61
CA TYR A 36 9.43 6.47 16.35
C TYR A 36 7.99 5.96 16.20
N ILE A 37 7.11 6.42 17.09
CA ILE A 37 5.69 6.07 17.05
C ILE A 37 5.07 6.54 15.72
N LEU A 38 5.25 7.82 15.37
CA LEU A 38 4.73 8.36 14.11
C LEU A 38 5.29 7.62 12.89
N ALA A 39 6.58 7.26 12.91
CA ALA A 39 7.19 6.46 11.85
C ALA A 39 6.50 5.10 11.72
N GLY A 40 6.32 4.37 12.82
CA GLY A 40 5.64 3.07 12.83
C GLY A 40 4.20 3.15 12.32
N PHE A 41 3.41 4.12 12.80
CA PHE A 41 2.03 4.32 12.35
C PHE A 41 1.94 4.74 10.89
N ALA A 42 2.89 5.53 10.38
CA ALA A 42 2.94 5.86 8.96
C ALA A 42 3.10 4.60 8.09
N GLY A 43 3.84 3.58 8.55
CA GLY A 43 3.93 2.28 7.90
C GLY A 43 2.61 1.51 7.89
N ILE A 44 1.89 1.48 9.02
CA ILE A 44 0.55 0.86 9.12
C ILE A 44 -0.44 1.55 8.16
N ILE A 45 -0.46 2.88 8.16
CA ILE A 45 -1.30 3.69 7.29
C ILE A 45 -0.94 3.42 5.83
N ALA A 46 0.35 3.35 5.47
CA ALA A 46 0.78 3.04 4.12
C ALA A 46 0.22 1.68 3.64
N LEU A 47 0.30 0.62 4.46
CA LEU A 47 -0.29 -0.68 4.12
C LEU A 47 -1.81 -0.58 3.91
N GLY A 48 -2.51 0.17 4.76
CA GLY A 48 -3.93 0.46 4.60
C GLY A 48 -4.25 1.20 3.29
N LEU A 49 -3.45 2.19 2.91
CA LEU A 49 -3.62 2.90 1.64
C LEU A 49 -3.35 1.98 0.45
N VAL A 50 -2.37 1.06 0.54
CA VAL A 50 -2.14 0.02 -0.48
C VAL A 50 -3.38 -0.87 -0.67
N LEU A 51 -4.12 -1.23 0.39
CA LEU A 51 -5.40 -1.95 0.27
C LEU A 51 -6.45 -1.15 -0.51
N VAL A 52 -6.56 0.16 -0.25
CA VAL A 52 -7.60 1.00 -0.85
C VAL A 52 -7.37 1.18 -2.37
N GLN A 53 -6.13 1.17 -2.83
CA GLN A 53 -5.78 1.38 -4.25
C GLN A 53 -6.48 0.41 -5.22
N PRO A 54 -6.37 -0.92 -5.09
CA PRO A 54 -7.05 -1.88 -5.96
C PRO A 54 -8.57 -1.78 -5.83
N LEU A 55 -9.12 -1.50 -4.64
CA LEU A 55 -10.56 -1.37 -4.44
C LEU A 55 -11.15 -0.19 -5.22
N LEU A 56 -10.44 0.93 -5.27
CA LEU A 56 -10.84 2.10 -6.05
C LEU A 56 -10.77 1.85 -7.55
N ILE A 57 -9.62 1.38 -8.06
CA ILE A 57 -9.43 1.23 -9.50
C ILE A 57 -10.22 0.04 -10.08
N GLY A 58 -10.48 -0.98 -9.27
CA GLY A 58 -11.35 -2.11 -9.59
C GLY A 58 -12.84 -1.74 -9.60
N GLY A 59 -13.22 -0.62 -8.97
CA GLY A 59 -14.61 -0.19 -8.87
C GLY A 59 -15.43 -1.00 -7.86
N TYR A 60 -14.78 -1.56 -6.84
CA TYR A 60 -15.44 -2.39 -5.82
C TYR A 60 -16.07 -1.57 -4.69
N LEU A 61 -15.67 -0.30 -4.54
CA LEU A 61 -16.28 0.59 -3.56
C LEU A 61 -17.59 1.20 -4.10
N PRO A 62 -18.69 1.15 -3.32
CA PRO A 62 -19.98 1.64 -3.77
C PRO A 62 -20.07 3.17 -3.70
N GLY A 63 -20.60 3.79 -4.75
CA GLY A 63 -20.97 5.22 -4.77
C GLY A 63 -20.14 6.09 -5.73
N PRO A 64 -18.80 6.08 -5.68
CA PRO A 64 -17.98 6.88 -6.59
C PRO A 64 -18.21 6.49 -8.06
N SER A 65 -18.35 7.50 -8.93
CA SER A 65 -18.26 7.27 -10.37
C SER A 65 -16.84 6.82 -10.75
N ALA A 66 -16.69 6.16 -11.90
CA ALA A 66 -15.37 5.71 -12.36
C ALA A 66 -14.35 6.86 -12.48
N TYR A 67 -14.81 8.09 -12.77
CA TYR A 67 -13.97 9.28 -12.76
C TYR A 67 -13.50 9.62 -11.33
N ARG A 68 -14.44 9.74 -10.38
CA ARG A 68 -14.11 10.05 -8.98
C ARG A 68 -13.20 8.99 -8.35
N ALA A 69 -13.42 7.71 -8.67
CA ALA A 69 -12.58 6.62 -8.21
C ALA A 69 -11.13 6.75 -8.72
N ARG A 70 -10.93 7.17 -9.98
CA ARG A 70 -9.58 7.44 -10.53
C ARG A 70 -8.91 8.65 -9.88
N CYS A 71 -9.66 9.71 -9.61
CA CYS A 71 -9.16 10.87 -8.88
C CYS A 71 -8.76 10.48 -7.45
N ALA A 72 -9.61 9.72 -6.75
CA ALA A 72 -9.30 9.21 -5.42
C ALA A 72 -8.06 8.31 -5.44
N HIS A 73 -7.95 7.38 -6.40
CA HIS A 73 -6.78 6.51 -6.58
C HIS A 73 -5.49 7.33 -6.73
N TYR A 74 -5.53 8.40 -7.53
CA TYR A 74 -4.40 9.32 -7.70
C TYR A 74 -4.01 10.03 -6.39
N TRP A 75 -4.98 10.63 -5.69
CA TRP A 75 -4.71 11.36 -4.45
C TRP A 75 -4.30 10.46 -3.29
N ILE A 76 -4.92 9.29 -3.15
CA ILE A 76 -4.50 8.25 -2.20
C ILE A 76 -3.11 7.72 -2.57
N GLY A 77 -2.75 7.72 -3.85
CA GLY A 77 -1.40 7.38 -4.31
C GLY A 77 -0.36 8.39 -3.82
N GLY A 78 -0.69 9.69 -3.92
CA GLY A 78 0.12 10.75 -3.32
C GLY A 78 0.21 10.62 -1.79
N GLY A 79 -0.91 10.33 -1.12
CA GLY A 79 -0.94 10.08 0.32
C GLY A 79 -0.10 8.88 0.75
N LEU A 80 -0.11 7.80 -0.04
CA LEU A 80 0.75 6.63 0.18
C LEU A 80 2.22 6.99 0.07
N ALA A 81 2.62 7.72 -0.97
CA ALA A 81 4.00 8.17 -1.12
C ALA A 81 4.43 9.07 0.07
N LEU A 82 3.56 9.98 0.52
CA LEU A 82 3.81 10.82 1.68
C LEU A 82 3.96 9.99 2.97
N ALA A 83 3.08 9.01 3.20
CA ALA A 83 3.16 8.11 4.36
C ALA A 83 4.49 7.34 4.38
N VAL A 84 4.95 6.87 3.22
CA VAL A 84 6.26 6.22 3.08
C VAL A 84 7.40 7.18 3.39
N VAL A 85 7.35 8.44 2.92
CA VAL A 85 8.35 9.46 3.26
C VAL A 85 8.40 9.69 4.77
N ILE A 86 7.25 9.83 5.43
CA ILE A 86 7.18 10.02 6.89
C ILE A 86 7.74 8.80 7.63
N HIS A 87 7.39 7.59 7.19
CA HIS A 87 7.90 6.34 7.76
C HIS A 87 9.44 6.28 7.67
N VAL A 88 9.99 6.47 6.47
CA VAL A 88 11.44 6.36 6.20
C VAL A 88 12.22 7.49 6.87
N ALA A 89 11.74 8.73 6.80
CA ALA A 89 12.38 9.87 7.47
C ALA A 89 12.35 9.73 8.99
N GLY A 90 11.22 9.28 9.56
CA GLY A 90 11.11 9.01 10.99
C GLY A 90 12.09 7.93 11.45
N LEU A 91 12.19 6.83 10.70
CA LEU A 91 13.20 5.78 10.96
C LEU A 91 14.64 6.30 10.83
N TRP A 92 14.91 7.17 9.86
CA TRP A 92 16.22 7.80 9.70
C TRP A 92 16.59 8.65 10.91
N PHE A 93 15.65 9.41 11.47
CA PHE A 93 15.91 10.21 12.67
C PHE A 93 16.11 9.36 13.92
N THR A 94 15.39 8.25 14.05
CA THR A 94 15.46 7.40 15.25
C THR A 94 16.62 6.42 15.21
N SER A 95 16.97 5.93 14.01
CA SER A 95 18.02 4.92 13.78
C SER A 95 18.70 5.14 12.41
N PRO A 96 19.56 6.17 12.26
CA PRO A 96 20.27 6.41 11.01
C PRO A 96 21.12 5.21 10.52
N PRO A 97 21.89 4.51 11.37
CA PRO A 97 22.68 3.35 10.94
C PRO A 97 21.82 2.23 10.33
N ASP A 98 20.70 1.87 10.98
CA ASP A 98 19.78 0.84 10.48
C ASP A 98 19.23 1.20 9.09
N MET A 99 18.97 2.50 8.86
CA MET A 99 18.50 2.98 7.56
C MET A 99 19.58 2.98 6.49
N ILE A 100 20.83 3.32 6.84
CA ILE A 100 21.96 3.17 5.92
C ILE A 100 22.06 1.70 5.51
N ASP A 101 22.09 0.80 6.49
CA ASP A 101 22.20 -0.65 6.26
C ASP A 101 21.04 -1.21 5.42
N ALA A 102 19.82 -0.72 5.65
CA ALA A 102 18.67 -1.11 4.84
C ALA A 102 18.85 -0.65 3.38
N LEU A 103 19.23 0.61 3.14
CA LEU A 103 19.39 1.18 1.81
C LEU A 103 20.58 0.59 1.04
N THR A 104 21.64 0.16 1.73
CA THR A 104 22.78 -0.54 1.15
C THR A 104 22.59 -2.04 1.05
N PHE A 105 21.41 -2.56 1.45
CA PHE A 105 21.09 -3.99 1.49
C PHE A 105 22.09 -4.82 2.32
N SER A 106 22.71 -4.21 3.34
CA SER A 106 23.61 -4.84 4.31
C SER A 106 22.94 -5.18 5.64
N SER A 107 21.68 -4.76 5.85
CA SER A 107 20.96 -5.01 7.10
C SER A 107 20.83 -6.51 7.39
N PRO A 108 21.07 -6.95 8.65
CA PRO A 108 20.86 -8.33 9.06
C PRO A 108 19.38 -8.70 9.16
N THR A 109 18.47 -7.72 9.06
CA THR A 109 17.03 -7.95 9.18
C THR A 109 16.42 -8.43 7.84
N PRO A 110 15.74 -9.59 7.81
CA PRO A 110 15.25 -10.16 6.55
C PRO A 110 14.12 -9.35 5.90
N PHE A 111 13.43 -8.49 6.66
CA PHE A 111 12.35 -7.66 6.15
C PHE A 111 12.83 -6.40 5.41
N SER A 112 14.02 -5.90 5.69
CA SER A 112 14.48 -4.58 5.20
C SER A 112 14.61 -4.48 3.68
N PRO A 113 15.19 -5.47 2.96
CA PRO A 113 15.27 -5.43 1.50
C PRO A 113 13.90 -5.25 0.83
N PHE A 114 12.88 -5.94 1.34
CA PHE A 114 11.52 -5.84 0.79
C PHE A 114 10.91 -4.46 1.02
N GLY A 115 11.16 -3.85 2.18
CA GLY A 115 10.71 -2.47 2.48
C GLY A 115 11.33 -1.46 1.51
N VAL A 116 12.63 -1.55 1.26
CA VAL A 116 13.36 -0.67 0.34
C VAL A 116 12.89 -0.85 -1.11
N ILE A 117 12.70 -2.09 -1.56
CA ILE A 117 12.18 -2.36 -2.91
C ILE A 117 10.75 -1.80 -3.07
N ALA A 118 9.88 -2.01 -2.07
CA ALA A 118 8.52 -1.47 -2.09
C ALA A 118 8.52 0.07 -2.10
N MET A 119 9.36 0.71 -1.29
CA MET A 119 9.52 2.17 -1.25
C MET A 119 9.89 2.73 -2.63
N TRP A 120 10.94 2.21 -3.27
CA TRP A 120 11.35 2.69 -4.58
C TRP A 120 10.29 2.43 -5.66
N ALA A 121 9.59 1.29 -5.60
CA ALA A 121 8.49 1.01 -6.51
C ALA A 121 7.31 2.00 -6.32
N ILE A 122 6.97 2.35 -5.08
CA ILE A 122 5.96 3.38 -4.77
C ILE A 122 6.38 4.74 -5.34
N PHE A 123 7.63 5.17 -5.12
CA PHE A 123 8.12 6.43 -5.65
C PHE A 123 8.16 6.45 -7.17
N ALA A 124 8.58 5.35 -7.81
CA ALA A 124 8.56 5.22 -9.26
C ALA A 124 7.13 5.34 -9.82
N VAL A 125 6.15 4.67 -9.20
CA VAL A 125 4.73 4.76 -9.60
C VAL A 125 4.17 6.16 -9.37
N ALA A 126 4.48 6.80 -8.24
CA ALA A 126 4.02 8.15 -7.93
C ALA A 126 4.58 9.18 -8.93
N LEU A 127 5.88 9.07 -9.25
CA LEU A 127 6.54 9.91 -10.24
C LEU A 127 5.94 9.67 -11.64
N LEU A 128 5.78 8.40 -12.04
CA LEU A 128 5.15 8.03 -13.29
C LEU A 128 3.74 8.64 -13.38
N ALA A 129 2.94 8.56 -12.31
CA ALA A 129 1.60 9.13 -12.24
C ALA A 129 1.58 10.66 -12.37
N GLY A 130 2.49 11.35 -11.69
CA GLY A 130 2.64 12.81 -11.77
C GLY A 130 3.10 13.28 -13.15
N LEU A 131 4.03 12.55 -13.77
CA LEU A 131 4.60 12.90 -15.07
C LEU A 131 3.82 12.36 -16.26
N ARG A 132 2.84 11.47 -16.06
CA ARG A 132 2.09 10.80 -17.13
C ARG A 132 1.58 11.76 -18.21
N ARG A 133 1.00 12.90 -17.80
CA ARG A 133 0.45 13.90 -18.74
C ARG A 133 1.55 14.62 -19.50
N ARG A 134 2.67 14.94 -18.83
CA ARG A 134 3.82 15.63 -19.44
C ARG A 134 4.56 14.74 -20.43
N LEU A 135 4.65 13.44 -20.15
CA LEU A 135 5.33 12.45 -20.98
C LEU A 135 4.45 11.93 -22.14
N GLY A 136 3.19 12.36 -22.24
CA GLY A 136 2.29 11.90 -23.31
C GLY A 136 2.08 10.39 -23.34
N LEU A 137 2.23 9.68 -22.21
CA LEU A 137 2.27 8.22 -22.18
C LEU A 137 0.93 7.63 -22.64
N ARG A 138 1.01 6.80 -23.70
CA ARG A 138 -0.13 6.00 -24.16
C ARG A 138 -0.63 5.09 -23.03
N LEU A 139 -1.95 4.87 -22.98
CA LEU A 139 -2.58 4.06 -21.94
C LEU A 139 -2.03 2.62 -21.86
N ARG A 140 -1.62 2.05 -23.01
CA ARG A 140 -1.01 0.71 -23.07
C ARG A 140 0.33 0.68 -22.35
N THR A 141 1.25 1.59 -22.68
CA THR A 141 2.56 1.74 -22.03
C THR A 141 2.40 1.99 -20.54
N TRP A 142 1.49 2.89 -20.15
CA TRP A 142 1.15 3.14 -18.76
C TRP A 142 0.79 1.84 -18.00
N ARG A 143 -0.09 1.01 -18.57
CA ARG A 143 -0.51 -0.24 -17.95
C ARG A 143 0.63 -1.26 -17.85
N ILE A 144 1.46 -1.36 -18.89
CA ILE A 144 2.60 -2.30 -18.93
C ILE A 144 3.64 -1.96 -17.86
N VAL A 145 3.83 -0.68 -17.54
CA VAL A 145 4.80 -0.27 -16.50
C VAL A 145 4.16 -0.27 -15.11
N HIS A 146 2.96 0.30 -14.96
CA HIS A 146 2.33 0.47 -13.65
C HIS A 146 1.88 -0.86 -13.03
N ILE A 147 1.37 -1.82 -13.82
CA ILE A 147 0.83 -3.07 -13.26
C ILE A 147 1.94 -3.91 -12.60
N PRO A 148 3.09 -4.20 -13.27
CA PRO A 148 4.18 -4.91 -12.63
C PRO A 148 4.71 -4.21 -11.37
N LEU A 149 4.88 -2.89 -11.41
CA LEU A 149 5.30 -2.13 -10.23
C LEU A 149 4.29 -2.24 -9.10
N ALA A 150 2.98 -2.18 -9.38
CA ALA A 150 1.95 -2.37 -8.37
C ALA A 150 2.00 -3.78 -7.74
N ILE A 151 2.31 -4.82 -8.52
CA ILE A 151 2.51 -6.17 -8.01
C ILE A 151 3.73 -6.21 -7.07
N VAL A 152 4.86 -5.60 -7.48
CA VAL A 152 6.07 -5.51 -6.64
C VAL A 152 5.76 -4.78 -5.32
N ILE A 153 5.05 -3.66 -5.36
CA ILE A 153 4.64 -2.91 -4.15
C ILE A 153 3.85 -3.81 -3.20
N VAL A 154 2.87 -4.56 -3.71
CA VAL A 154 2.03 -5.44 -2.90
C VAL A 154 2.84 -6.59 -2.32
N MET A 155 3.60 -7.31 -3.14
CA MET A 155 4.34 -8.49 -2.69
C MET A 155 5.43 -8.10 -1.70
N CYS A 156 6.26 -7.11 -2.03
CA CYS A 156 7.33 -6.65 -1.14
C CYS A 156 6.76 -5.99 0.12
N GLY A 157 5.69 -5.20 0.02
CA GLY A 157 5.05 -4.58 1.18
C GLY A 157 4.45 -5.60 2.15
N VAL A 158 3.80 -6.66 1.63
CA VAL A 158 3.26 -7.75 2.45
C VAL A 158 4.37 -8.55 3.11
N VAL A 159 5.41 -8.95 2.38
CA VAL A 159 6.54 -9.70 2.95
C VAL A 159 7.26 -8.87 4.01
N HIS A 160 7.54 -7.59 3.71
CA HIS A 160 8.13 -6.64 4.66
C HIS A 160 7.29 -6.56 5.94
N CYS A 161 5.97 -6.37 5.81
CA CYS A 161 5.09 -6.27 6.97
C CYS A 161 5.03 -7.57 7.78
N LEU A 162 4.82 -8.72 7.13
CA LEU A 162 4.69 -10.00 7.82
C LEU A 162 5.92 -10.38 8.62
N LEU A 163 7.11 -10.08 8.09
CA LEU A 163 8.40 -10.36 8.73
C LEU A 163 8.76 -9.38 9.87
N ILE A 164 8.08 -8.24 10.00
CA ILE A 164 8.32 -7.30 11.10
C ILE A 164 7.65 -7.81 12.37
N GLU A 165 8.42 -7.97 13.45
CA GLU A 165 7.90 -8.00 14.81
C GLU A 165 7.76 -6.57 15.31
N GLY A 166 6.52 -6.10 15.49
CA GLY A 166 6.23 -4.69 15.74
C GLY A 166 4.88 -4.48 16.41
N THR A 167 4.48 -3.21 16.53
CA THR A 167 3.31 -2.78 17.31
C THR A 167 2.00 -3.39 16.81
N MET A 168 1.94 -3.71 15.51
CA MET A 168 0.81 -4.40 14.91
C MET A 168 0.83 -5.88 15.26
N GLU A 169 -0.17 -6.31 16.02
CA GLU A 169 -0.37 -7.69 16.46
C GLU A 169 -0.52 -8.65 15.26
N THR A 170 -0.02 -9.88 15.42
CA THR A 170 0.17 -10.84 14.32
C THR A 170 -1.09 -11.14 13.52
N ILE A 171 -2.24 -11.32 14.20
CA ILE A 171 -3.49 -11.63 13.51
C ILE A 171 -3.97 -10.43 12.71
N SER A 172 -4.04 -9.25 13.31
CA SER A 172 -4.45 -8.02 12.61
C SER A 172 -3.59 -7.72 11.39
N LYS A 173 -2.29 -7.98 11.50
CA LYS A 173 -1.28 -7.84 10.44
C LYS A 173 -1.48 -8.82 9.30
N ALA A 174 -1.63 -10.11 9.62
CA ALA A 174 -1.88 -11.14 8.63
C ALA A 174 -3.21 -10.90 7.90
N ALA A 175 -4.25 -10.51 8.62
CA ALA A 175 -5.56 -10.22 8.05
C ALA A 175 -5.51 -9.04 7.06
N LEU A 176 -4.87 -7.92 7.44
CA LEU A 176 -4.73 -6.77 6.54
C LEU A 176 -3.91 -7.13 5.29
N CYS A 177 -2.81 -7.87 5.45
CA CYS A 177 -2.02 -8.36 4.31
C CYS A 177 -2.84 -9.27 3.38
N ALA A 178 -3.62 -10.19 3.94
CA ALA A 178 -4.49 -11.08 3.15
C ALA A 178 -5.53 -10.28 2.35
N LEU A 179 -6.13 -9.23 2.94
CA LEU A 179 -7.06 -8.35 2.25
C LEU A 179 -6.37 -7.59 1.09
N VAL A 180 -5.15 -7.10 1.30
CA VAL A 180 -4.36 -6.42 0.26
C VAL A 180 -4.12 -7.35 -0.94
N VAL A 181 -3.67 -8.57 -0.67
CA VAL A 181 -3.43 -9.59 -1.70
C VAL A 181 -4.73 -9.94 -2.41
N ALA A 182 -5.80 -10.24 -1.66
CA ALA A 182 -7.10 -10.64 -2.22
C ALA A 182 -7.68 -9.55 -3.13
N ALA A 183 -7.67 -8.28 -2.70
CA ALA A 183 -8.14 -7.16 -3.50
C ALA A 183 -7.32 -7.01 -4.79
N THR A 184 -5.99 -7.13 -4.70
CA THR A 184 -5.10 -7.02 -5.85
C THR A 184 -5.32 -8.16 -6.86
N VAL A 185 -5.37 -9.41 -6.38
CA VAL A 185 -5.65 -10.59 -7.22
C VAL A 185 -7.01 -10.46 -7.89
N LYS A 186 -8.04 -9.99 -7.17
CA LYS A 186 -9.38 -9.80 -7.74
C LYS A 186 -9.36 -8.81 -8.91
N VAL A 187 -8.66 -7.67 -8.77
CA VAL A 187 -8.49 -6.70 -9.87
C VAL A 187 -7.79 -7.36 -11.06
N MET A 188 -6.71 -8.10 -10.81
CA MET A 188 -5.94 -8.76 -11.87
C MET A 188 -6.77 -9.78 -12.65
N VAL A 189 -7.53 -10.63 -11.96
CA VAL A 189 -8.44 -11.60 -12.58
C VAL A 189 -9.51 -10.91 -13.41
N ASP A 190 -10.13 -9.84 -12.90
CA ASP A 190 -11.17 -9.12 -13.63
C ASP A 190 -10.61 -8.41 -14.87
N LEU A 191 -9.40 -7.86 -14.78
CA LEU A 191 -8.72 -7.25 -15.92
C LEU A 191 -8.39 -8.30 -16.99
N TRP A 192 -7.90 -9.47 -16.59
CA TRP A 192 -7.59 -10.56 -17.51
C TRP A 192 -8.86 -11.07 -18.21
N ARG A 193 -9.95 -11.33 -17.46
CA ARG A 193 -11.24 -11.73 -18.03
C ARG A 193 -11.75 -10.71 -19.07
N LYS A 194 -11.66 -9.41 -18.77
CA LYS A 194 -12.09 -8.35 -19.69
C LYS A 194 -11.25 -8.28 -20.96
N ARG A 195 -9.96 -8.62 -20.92
CA ARG A 195 -9.09 -8.67 -22.11
C ARG A 195 -9.37 -9.90 -22.96
N ALA A 196 -9.53 -11.06 -22.32
CA ALA A 196 -9.89 -12.31 -23.01
C ALA A 196 -11.21 -12.17 -23.79
N LEU A 197 -12.23 -11.56 -23.17
CA LEU A 197 -13.53 -11.30 -23.82
C LEU A 197 -13.44 -10.29 -24.99
N ARG A 198 -12.40 -9.46 -25.06
CA ARG A 198 -12.18 -8.51 -26.16
C ARG A 198 -11.35 -9.09 -27.31
N GLY A 199 -10.93 -10.36 -27.22
CA GLY A 199 -10.05 -10.99 -28.21
C GLY A 199 -8.63 -10.39 -28.22
N GLU A 200 -8.23 -9.65 -27.18
CA GLU A 200 -6.89 -9.04 -27.07
C GLU A 200 -5.86 -10.02 -26.46
N SER A 201 -6.04 -11.32 -26.68
CA SER A 201 -5.09 -12.34 -26.23
C SER A 201 -3.86 -12.31 -27.15
N ALA A 202 -2.80 -11.67 -26.64
CA ALA A 202 -1.39 -11.71 -27.06
C ALA A 202 -1.12 -11.70 -28.57
#